data_AF-A0A4V2B1N0-F1
#
_entry.id   AF-A0A4V2B1N0-F1
#
_cell.length_a   1.000
_cell.length_b   1.000
_cell.length_c   1.000
_cell.angle_alpha   90.00
_cell.angle_beta   90.00
_cell.angle_gamma   90.00
#
_symmetry.space_group_name_H-M   'P 1'
#
loop_
_entity.id
_entity.type
_entity.pdbx_description
1 polymer ?
#
loop_
_entity_poly.entity_id
_entity_poly.type
_entity_poly.pdbx_seq_one_letter_code
_entity_poly.pdbx_strand_id
1 'polypeptide(L)'
;MIAGTRRQILSRPLPTVDEVIATLRKTSDPTLLAEGIDDITFLRRLEDIFEEEGLSVLPLGGRDAVLKIFDRRAELPDSVPLLFLVDQDAWIHTEIPEGYQHTNLLATDGYSIENDLYRDGQLEKLLTAREKSAFKAELTTFLRWYSLAVARHINDRSVALAVHPNALLENPIRLQAETTLKEGEVEPTQLALSISQSYERLVRGKSLMGLLLRHLSAPKRPARHNSRSLLEHAATAQGPMFTRIVEWLRGHLPPPNGTAVTGD
;
A
#
# COMPACT_ATOMS: atom_id res chain seq x y z
N MET A 1 -12.50 -3.25 -30.96
CA MET A 1 -13.58 -4.00 -30.30
C MET A 1 -12.99 -4.96 -29.27
N ILE A 2 -12.78 -4.52 -28.03
CA ILE A 2 -12.59 -5.43 -26.87
C ILE A 2 -13.38 -4.83 -25.70
N ALA A 3 -14.71 -4.93 -25.76
CA ALA A 3 -15.61 -4.52 -24.68
C ALA A 3 -16.00 -5.72 -23.76
N GLY A 4 -15.21 -6.79 -23.77
CA GLY A 4 -15.61 -8.09 -23.22
C GLY A 4 -15.11 -8.43 -21.81
N THR A 5 -14.09 -7.75 -21.28
CA THR A 5 -13.38 -8.25 -20.06
C THR A 5 -13.82 -7.56 -18.76
N ARG A 6 -14.90 -6.78 -18.78
CA ARG A 6 -15.26 -5.83 -17.71
C ARG A 6 -15.94 -6.39 -16.45
N ARG A 7 -16.03 -7.72 -16.23
CA ARG A 7 -16.79 -8.28 -15.07
C ARG A 7 -16.25 -9.54 -14.36
N GLN A 8 -15.01 -9.99 -14.59
CA GLN A 8 -14.58 -11.34 -14.19
C GLN A 8 -13.35 -11.45 -13.25
N ILE A 9 -12.98 -10.38 -12.52
CA ILE A 9 -11.73 -10.36 -11.74
C ILE A 9 -11.83 -11.07 -10.37
N LEU A 10 -13.04 -11.31 -9.83
CA LEU A 10 -13.19 -11.74 -8.43
C LEU A 10 -13.30 -13.26 -8.19
N SER A 11 -13.15 -14.12 -9.21
CA SER A 11 -13.27 -15.59 -9.04
C SER A 11 -12.31 -16.45 -9.86
N ARG A 12 -11.32 -15.85 -10.53
CA ARG A 12 -10.27 -16.61 -11.22
C ARG A 12 -9.05 -16.79 -10.31
N PRO A 13 -8.38 -17.96 -10.37
CA PRO A 13 -7.08 -18.10 -9.73
C PRO A 13 -6.15 -17.01 -10.25
N LEU A 14 -5.38 -16.39 -9.35
CA LEU A 14 -4.35 -15.44 -9.74
C LEU A 14 -3.33 -16.14 -10.65
N PRO A 15 -2.87 -15.47 -11.72
CA PRO A 15 -1.89 -16.07 -12.62
C PRO A 15 -0.58 -16.31 -11.87
N THR A 16 0.09 -17.41 -12.21
CA THR A 16 1.44 -17.69 -11.72
C THR A 16 2.45 -16.72 -12.32
N VAL A 17 3.62 -16.58 -11.67
CA VAL A 17 4.73 -15.74 -12.18
C VAL A 17 5.09 -16.13 -13.63
N ASP A 18 5.15 -17.42 -13.94
CA ASP A 18 5.50 -17.89 -15.29
C ASP A 18 4.44 -17.53 -16.34
N GLU A 19 3.15 -17.63 -16.00
CA GLU A 19 2.06 -17.23 -16.88
C GLU A 19 2.07 -15.71 -17.15
N VAL A 20 2.39 -14.92 -16.12
CA VAL A 20 2.53 -13.47 -16.26
C VAL A 20 3.72 -13.14 -17.16
N ILE A 21 4.90 -13.72 -16.93
CA ILE A 21 6.08 -13.51 -17.79
C ILE A 21 5.78 -13.91 -19.25
N ALA A 22 5.13 -15.05 -19.47
CA ALA A 22 4.77 -15.51 -20.82
C ALA A 22 3.80 -14.56 -21.53
N THR A 23 2.91 -13.90 -20.77
CA THR A 23 1.98 -12.88 -21.28
C THR A 23 2.73 -11.59 -21.60
N LEU A 24 3.56 -11.09 -20.68
CA LEU A 24 4.31 -9.84 -20.83
C LEU A 24 5.35 -9.91 -21.96
N ARG A 25 5.92 -11.09 -22.25
CA ARG A 25 6.80 -11.27 -23.42
C ARG A 25 6.15 -10.92 -24.76
N LYS A 26 4.82 -10.91 -24.82
CA LYS A 26 4.04 -10.63 -26.02
C LYS A 26 3.25 -9.32 -25.91
N THR A 27 3.44 -8.55 -24.84
CA THR A 27 2.71 -7.30 -24.65
C THR A 27 3.22 -6.22 -25.61
N SER A 28 2.29 -5.45 -26.16
CA SER A 28 2.57 -4.22 -26.91
C SER A 28 2.27 -2.96 -26.09
N ASP A 29 1.66 -3.14 -24.92
CA ASP A 29 1.06 -2.04 -24.17
C ASP A 29 1.92 -1.75 -22.93
N PRO A 30 2.18 -0.46 -22.60
CA PRO A 30 2.80 -0.10 -21.34
C PRO A 30 2.03 -0.72 -20.17
N THR A 31 2.73 -1.40 -19.27
CA THR A 31 2.07 -2.17 -18.21
C THR A 31 2.63 -1.80 -16.83
N LEU A 32 1.74 -1.48 -15.89
CA LEU A 32 2.04 -1.31 -14.48
C LEU A 32 1.67 -2.60 -13.72
N LEU A 33 2.67 -3.27 -13.17
CA LEU A 33 2.49 -4.42 -12.28
C LEU A 33 2.38 -3.93 -10.84
N ALA A 34 1.31 -4.29 -10.15
CA ALA A 34 1.03 -3.84 -8.78
C ALA A 34 0.66 -5.02 -7.87
N GLU A 35 0.79 -4.84 -6.55
CA GLU A 35 0.52 -5.90 -5.59
C GLU A 35 -0.96 -6.26 -5.46
N GLY A 36 -1.78 -5.33 -4.97
CA GLY A 36 -3.04 -5.67 -4.32
C GLY A 36 -4.25 -5.70 -5.24
N ILE A 37 -5.04 -6.77 -5.10
CA ILE A 37 -6.45 -6.78 -5.53
C ILE A 37 -7.34 -5.91 -4.62
N ASP A 38 -6.89 -5.62 -3.40
CA ASP A 38 -7.63 -4.78 -2.46
C ASP A 38 -7.61 -3.31 -2.89
N ASP A 39 -6.63 -2.93 -3.73
CA ASP A 39 -6.36 -1.56 -4.19
C ASP A 39 -6.98 -1.26 -5.55
N ILE A 40 -7.89 -2.12 -6.02
CA ILE A 40 -8.52 -2.01 -7.34
C ILE A 40 -9.09 -0.61 -7.60
N THR A 41 -9.63 0.08 -6.60
CA THR A 41 -10.15 1.45 -6.81
C THR A 41 -9.04 2.43 -7.16
N PHE A 42 -7.91 2.38 -6.45
CA PHE A 42 -6.75 3.22 -6.75
C PHE A 42 -6.14 2.85 -8.10
N LEU A 43 -5.95 1.56 -8.37
CA LEU A 43 -5.36 1.07 -9.62
C LEU A 43 -6.23 1.43 -10.84
N ARG A 44 -7.55 1.28 -10.75
CA ARG A 44 -8.49 1.70 -11.81
C ARG A 44 -8.41 3.20 -12.06
N ARG A 45 -8.23 4.00 -11.01
CA ARG A 45 -8.09 5.44 -11.15
C ARG A 45 -6.82 5.81 -11.93
N LEU A 46 -5.74 5.04 -11.79
CA LEU A 46 -4.55 5.19 -12.62
C LEU A 46 -4.83 4.80 -14.07
N GLU A 47 -5.48 3.66 -14.32
CA GLU A 47 -5.90 3.26 -15.68
C GLU A 47 -6.75 4.35 -16.35
N ASP A 48 -7.73 4.92 -15.65
CA ASP A 48 -8.58 5.99 -16.17
C ASP A 48 -7.79 7.27 -16.51
N ILE A 49 -6.74 7.59 -15.76
CA ILE A 49 -5.91 8.79 -16.00
C ILE A 49 -5.02 8.60 -17.23
N PHE A 50 -4.55 7.38 -17.47
CA PHE A 50 -3.58 7.03 -18.51
C PHE A 50 -4.21 6.23 -19.67
N GLU A 51 -5.52 6.41 -19.89
CA GLU A 51 -6.25 5.70 -20.95
C GLU A 51 -5.70 6.04 -22.34
N GLU A 52 -5.28 7.30 -22.56
CA GLU A 52 -4.76 7.76 -23.87
C GLU A 52 -3.34 7.26 -24.15
N GLU A 53 -2.53 7.07 -23.11
CA GLU A 53 -1.21 6.45 -23.13
C GLU A 53 -1.29 4.91 -23.24
N GLY A 54 -2.49 4.34 -23.11
CA GLY A 54 -2.72 2.90 -23.23
C GLY A 54 -2.15 2.09 -22.06
N LEU A 55 -2.08 2.67 -20.86
CA LEU A 55 -1.57 1.98 -19.68
C LEU A 55 -2.49 0.81 -19.28
N SER A 56 -1.93 -0.41 -19.21
CA SER A 56 -2.59 -1.56 -18.58
C SER A 56 -2.11 -1.74 -17.15
N VAL A 57 -3.00 -1.98 -16.20
CA VAL A 57 -2.63 -2.29 -14.81
C VAL A 57 -2.91 -3.75 -14.49
N LEU A 58 -1.87 -4.46 -14.00
CA LEU A 58 -1.93 -5.88 -13.66
C LEU A 58 -1.69 -6.10 -12.16
N PRO A 59 -2.75 -6.35 -11.36
CA PRO A 59 -2.61 -6.74 -9.95
C PRO A 59 -2.15 -8.21 -9.84
N LEU A 60 -1.14 -8.47 -9.01
CA LEU A 60 -0.45 -9.77 -8.92
C LEU A 60 -0.72 -10.55 -7.61
N GLY A 61 -1.47 -9.97 -6.68
CA GLY A 61 -1.85 -10.61 -5.42
C GLY A 61 -0.76 -10.63 -4.35
N GLY A 62 0.24 -9.75 -4.44
CA GLY A 62 1.22 -9.51 -3.39
C GLY A 62 2.64 -9.21 -3.89
N ARG A 63 3.44 -8.58 -3.03
CA ARG A 63 4.81 -8.15 -3.29
C ARG A 63 5.71 -9.21 -3.90
N ASP A 64 5.70 -10.41 -3.35
CA ASP A 64 6.59 -11.50 -3.78
C ASP A 64 6.44 -11.83 -5.27
N ALA A 65 5.21 -11.75 -5.81
CA ALA A 65 4.98 -11.97 -7.22
C ALA A 65 5.55 -10.82 -8.07
N VAL A 66 5.33 -9.57 -7.65
CA VAL A 66 5.86 -8.38 -8.32
C VAL A 66 7.39 -8.43 -8.37
N LEU A 67 8.04 -8.70 -7.23
CA LEU A 67 9.51 -8.76 -7.13
C LEU A 67 10.11 -9.92 -7.94
N LYS A 68 9.49 -11.11 -7.91
CA LYS A 68 9.95 -12.24 -8.73
C LYS A 68 9.90 -11.95 -10.23
N ILE A 69 8.89 -11.21 -10.69
CA ILE A 69 8.79 -10.78 -12.09
C ILE A 69 9.82 -9.69 -12.37
N PHE A 70 10.02 -8.76 -11.44
CA PHE A 70 11.04 -7.72 -11.55
C PHE A 70 12.46 -8.30 -11.65
N ASP A 71 12.80 -9.33 -10.88
CA ASP A 71 14.08 -10.03 -10.97
C ASP A 71 14.31 -10.68 -12.33
N ARG A 72 13.22 -11.05 -13.01
CA ARG A 72 13.20 -11.66 -14.34
C ARG A 72 12.94 -10.66 -15.47
N ARG A 73 13.01 -9.35 -15.20
CA ARG A 73 12.73 -8.30 -16.19
C ARG A 73 13.59 -8.38 -17.45
N ALA A 74 14.79 -8.95 -17.38
CA ALA A 74 15.65 -9.18 -18.54
C ALA A 74 15.06 -10.19 -19.55
N GLU A 75 14.03 -10.96 -19.17
CA GLU A 75 13.29 -11.85 -20.07
C GLU A 75 12.17 -11.15 -20.83
N LEU A 76 11.92 -9.88 -20.52
CA LEU A 76 10.78 -9.10 -21.01
C LEU A 76 11.24 -8.11 -22.09
N PRO A 77 10.33 -7.67 -22.99
CA PRO A 77 10.69 -6.76 -24.06
C PRO A 77 11.08 -5.39 -23.52
N ASP A 78 12.22 -4.86 -23.99
CA ASP A 78 12.63 -3.48 -23.73
C ASP A 78 11.86 -2.46 -24.59
N SER A 79 11.07 -2.93 -25.55
CA SER A 79 10.34 -2.07 -26.50
C SER A 79 9.10 -1.38 -25.90
N VAL A 80 8.67 -1.80 -24.71
CA VAL A 80 7.47 -1.28 -24.03
C VAL A 80 7.77 -1.02 -22.56
N PRO A 81 7.27 0.08 -21.96
CA PRO A 81 7.49 0.33 -20.55
C PRO A 81 6.82 -0.73 -19.68
N LEU A 82 7.63 -1.38 -18.84
CA LEU A 82 7.16 -2.25 -17.76
C LEU A 82 7.56 -1.64 -16.44
N LEU A 83 6.53 -1.25 -15.68
CA LEU A 83 6.64 -0.48 -14.45
C LEU A 83 6.11 -1.31 -13.28
N PHE A 84 6.72 -1.14 -12.11
CA PHE A 84 6.46 -1.96 -10.93
C PHE A 84 6.12 -1.05 -9.75
N LEU A 85 4.98 -1.28 -9.11
CA LEU A 85 4.57 -0.59 -7.89
C LEU A 85 4.46 -1.60 -6.76
N VAL A 86 5.19 -1.35 -5.67
CA VAL A 86 5.21 -2.21 -4.48
C VAL A 86 4.98 -1.40 -3.21
N ASP A 87 4.40 -2.04 -2.21
CA ASP A 87 4.35 -1.54 -0.85
C ASP A 87 5.76 -1.62 -0.23
N GLN A 88 6.13 -0.61 0.58
CA GLN A 88 7.38 -0.71 1.35
C GLN A 88 7.33 -1.85 2.36
N ASP A 89 6.15 -2.12 2.90
CA ASP A 89 5.97 -3.14 3.94
C ASP A 89 6.95 -2.86 5.10
N ALA A 90 7.56 -3.90 5.68
CA ALA A 90 8.60 -3.75 6.69
C ALA A 90 9.89 -3.06 6.20
N TRP A 91 10.09 -2.81 4.90
CA TRP A 91 11.26 -2.04 4.43
C TRP A 91 11.21 -0.59 4.92
N ILE A 92 10.03 -0.06 5.26
CA ILE A 92 9.83 1.29 5.83
C ILE A 92 10.62 1.52 7.13
N HIS A 93 10.91 0.45 7.87
CA HIS A 93 11.63 0.48 9.15
C HIS A 93 13.12 0.14 9.01
N THR A 94 13.55 -0.21 7.80
CA THR A 94 14.94 -0.49 7.46
C THR A 94 15.27 0.27 6.19
N GLU A 95 15.66 -0.41 5.12
CA GLU A 95 15.91 0.18 3.82
C GLU A 95 15.36 -0.73 2.72
N ILE A 96 15.06 -0.14 1.57
CA ILE A 96 14.75 -0.90 0.36
C ILE A 96 16.06 -1.56 -0.12
N PRO A 97 16.11 -2.88 -0.32
CA PRO A 97 17.33 -3.54 -0.79
C PRO A 97 17.83 -2.95 -2.12
N GLU A 98 19.15 -2.82 -2.27
CA GLU A 98 19.79 -2.16 -3.42
C GLU A 98 19.32 -2.71 -4.78
N GLY A 99 19.12 -4.03 -4.89
CA GLY A 99 18.62 -4.66 -6.12
C GLY A 99 17.23 -4.20 -6.56
N TYR A 100 16.45 -3.59 -5.66
CA TYR A 100 15.11 -3.05 -5.94
C TYR A 100 15.08 -1.51 -5.99
N GLN A 101 16.22 -0.84 -5.82
CA GLN A 101 16.34 0.60 -6.05
C GLN A 101 16.54 0.86 -7.54
N HIS A 102 15.44 0.93 -8.29
CA HIS A 102 15.47 1.00 -9.76
C HIS A 102 14.44 2.00 -10.29
N THR A 103 14.74 2.67 -11.41
CA THR A 103 13.86 3.71 -11.99
C THR A 103 12.45 3.17 -12.31
N ASN A 104 12.38 1.95 -12.82
CA ASN A 104 11.13 1.28 -13.19
C ASN A 104 10.38 0.63 -12.01
N LEU A 105 10.92 0.69 -10.78
CA LEU A 105 10.26 0.18 -9.58
C LEU A 105 10.02 1.32 -8.59
N LEU A 106 8.76 1.63 -8.32
CA LEU A 106 8.35 2.59 -7.31
C LEU A 106 7.83 1.86 -6.08
N ALA A 107 8.34 2.23 -4.91
CA ALA A 107 7.72 1.84 -3.65
C ALA A 107 6.75 2.94 -3.17
N THR A 108 5.70 2.55 -2.43
CA THR A 108 4.81 3.49 -1.71
C THR A 108 5.60 4.43 -0.80
N ASP A 109 5.04 5.58 -0.40
CA ASP A 109 5.76 6.45 0.56
C ASP A 109 5.63 5.92 1.99
N GLY A 110 4.42 5.50 2.37
CA GLY A 110 4.13 4.82 3.62
C GLY A 110 4.36 3.31 3.54
N TYR A 111 4.04 2.64 4.65
CA TYR A 111 4.15 1.19 4.80
C TYR A 111 3.42 0.47 3.65
N SER A 112 2.23 0.91 3.25
CA SER A 112 1.51 0.40 2.08
C SER A 112 0.73 1.49 1.37
N ILE A 113 0.09 1.17 0.25
CA ILE A 113 -0.76 2.12 -0.46
C ILE A 113 -1.94 2.60 0.40
N GLU A 114 -2.44 1.80 1.35
CA GLU A 114 -3.45 2.27 2.29
C GLU A 114 -2.94 3.40 3.19
N ASN A 115 -1.65 3.47 3.50
CA ASN A 115 -1.06 4.59 4.25
C ASN A 115 -1.04 5.86 3.41
N ASP A 116 -0.67 5.74 2.14
CA ASP A 116 -0.63 6.86 1.21
C ASP A 116 -2.04 7.43 1.02
N LEU A 117 -3.03 6.54 0.83
CA LEU A 117 -4.45 6.90 0.78
C LEU A 117 -4.97 7.48 2.10
N TYR A 118 -4.57 6.92 3.24
CA TYR A 118 -4.97 7.43 4.56
C TYR A 118 -4.58 8.91 4.73
N ARG A 119 -3.37 9.25 4.30
CA ARG A 119 -2.80 10.60 4.39
C ARG A 119 -3.41 11.55 3.37
N ASP A 120 -3.49 11.13 2.10
CA ASP A 120 -4.09 11.93 1.03
C ASP A 120 -5.57 12.24 1.32
N GLY A 121 -6.31 11.21 1.75
CA GLY A 121 -7.73 11.32 2.13
C GLY A 121 -7.96 12.02 3.48
N GLN A 122 -6.92 12.29 4.26
CA GLN A 122 -6.97 12.91 5.58
C GLN A 122 -8.04 12.26 6.48
N LEU A 123 -8.06 10.91 6.51
CA LEU A 123 -9.21 10.13 6.97
C LEU A 123 -9.59 10.38 8.44
N GLU A 124 -8.64 10.84 9.28
CA GLU A 124 -8.94 11.26 10.65
C GLU A 124 -9.93 12.43 10.74
N LYS A 125 -10.08 13.24 9.68
CA LYS A 125 -11.06 14.34 9.64
C LYS A 125 -12.51 13.86 9.68
N LEU A 126 -12.74 12.57 9.40
CA LEU A 126 -14.07 11.95 9.53
C LEU A 126 -14.46 11.72 11.00
N LEU A 127 -13.52 11.79 11.94
CA LEU A 127 -13.80 11.66 13.36
C LEU A 127 -14.35 12.97 13.93
N THR A 128 -15.38 12.87 14.76
CA THR A 128 -15.76 13.95 15.67
C THR A 128 -14.64 14.21 16.69
N ALA A 129 -14.64 15.36 17.36
CA ALA A 129 -13.63 15.68 18.38
C ALA A 129 -13.55 14.61 19.50
N ARG A 130 -14.70 14.08 19.93
CA ARG A 130 -14.76 13.01 20.94
C ARG A 130 -14.16 11.71 20.43
N GLU A 131 -14.53 11.29 19.21
CA GLU A 131 -13.97 10.08 18.60
C GLU A 131 -12.47 10.22 18.34
N LYS A 132 -12.00 11.40 17.92
CA LYS A 132 -10.59 11.68 17.72
C LYS A 132 -9.79 11.54 19.01
N SER A 133 -10.30 12.04 20.13
CA SER A 133 -9.66 11.85 21.44
C SER A 133 -9.56 10.37 21.83
N ALA A 134 -10.64 9.61 21.65
CA ALA A 134 -10.64 8.17 21.93
C ALA A 134 -9.67 7.41 21.00
N PHE A 135 -9.68 7.73 19.72
CA PHE A 135 -8.75 7.19 18.72
C PHE A 135 -7.30 7.45 19.10
N LYS A 136 -6.94 8.67 19.53
CA LYS A 136 -5.56 8.97 19.93
C LYS A 136 -5.13 8.20 21.18
N ALA A 137 -6.04 7.96 22.13
CA ALA A 137 -5.75 7.14 23.30
C ALA A 137 -5.49 5.66 22.93
N GLU A 138 -6.33 5.08 22.06
CA GLU A 138 -6.12 3.73 21.55
C GLU A 138 -4.85 3.62 20.69
N LEU A 139 -4.62 4.59 19.81
CA LEU A 139 -3.42 4.69 18.99
C LEU A 139 -2.17 4.73 19.86
N THR A 140 -2.13 5.55 20.91
CA THR A 140 -0.98 5.63 21.83
C THR A 140 -0.67 4.26 22.44
N THR A 141 -1.70 3.53 22.85
CA THR A 141 -1.56 2.17 23.39
C THR A 141 -1.04 1.20 22.33
N PHE A 142 -1.59 1.26 21.13
CA PHE A 142 -1.17 0.42 20.01
C PHE A 142 0.28 0.71 19.57
N LEU A 143 0.69 1.98 19.57
CA LEU A 143 2.04 2.40 19.18
C LEU A 143 3.10 1.88 20.14
N ARG A 144 2.79 1.77 21.44
CA ARG A 144 3.69 1.13 22.42
C ARG A 144 3.97 -0.32 22.06
N TRP A 145 2.94 -1.07 21.68
CA TRP A 145 3.12 -2.43 21.19
C TRP A 145 3.88 -2.44 19.86
N TYR A 146 3.47 -1.60 18.92
CA TYR A 146 4.02 -1.59 17.56
C TYR A 146 5.50 -1.25 17.54
N SER A 147 5.96 -0.27 18.32
CA SER A 147 7.38 0.09 18.38
C SER A 147 8.25 -1.06 18.89
N LEU A 148 7.79 -1.79 19.92
CA LEU A 148 8.47 -2.97 20.43
C LEU A 148 8.43 -4.13 19.43
N ALA A 149 7.29 -4.34 18.76
CA ALA A 149 7.15 -5.34 17.70
C ALA A 149 8.08 -5.05 16.51
N VAL A 150 8.22 -3.78 16.10
CA VAL A 150 9.17 -3.37 15.05
C VAL A 150 10.61 -3.58 15.50
N ALA A 151 10.98 -3.19 16.72
CA ALA A 151 12.32 -3.43 17.25
C ALA A 151 12.67 -4.93 17.25
N ARG A 152 11.71 -5.78 17.64
CA ARG A 152 11.86 -7.24 17.57
C ARG A 152 11.95 -7.72 16.12
N HIS A 153 11.12 -7.21 15.22
CA HIS A 153 11.12 -7.58 13.79
C HIS A 153 12.43 -7.23 13.07
N ILE A 154 13.05 -6.10 13.41
CA ILE A 154 14.34 -5.69 12.84
C ILE A 154 15.43 -6.74 13.17
N ASN A 155 15.39 -7.30 14.38
CA ASN A 155 16.33 -8.34 14.82
C ASN A 155 15.94 -9.76 14.38
N ASP A 156 14.64 -10.03 14.28
CA ASP A 156 14.08 -11.32 13.87
C ASP A 156 12.87 -11.10 12.96
N ARG A 157 13.08 -11.32 11.65
CA ARG A 157 12.06 -11.11 10.61
C ARG A 157 10.84 -12.03 10.75
N SER A 158 10.90 -13.07 11.59
CA SER A 158 9.74 -13.94 11.87
C SER A 158 8.68 -13.27 12.75
N VAL A 159 9.04 -12.20 13.46
CA VAL A 159 8.11 -11.45 14.31
C VAL A 159 7.08 -10.73 13.44
N ALA A 160 5.80 -11.06 13.65
CA ALA A 160 4.73 -10.52 12.83
C ALA A 160 4.35 -9.08 13.22
N LEU A 161 4.30 -8.19 12.22
CA LEU A 161 3.74 -6.84 12.35
C LEU A 161 2.24 -6.79 11.98
N ALA A 162 1.71 -7.88 11.43
CA ALA A 162 0.34 -7.97 10.92
C ALA A 162 -0.69 -8.34 12.01
N VAL A 163 -0.70 -7.61 13.13
CA VAL A 163 -1.71 -7.80 14.19
C VAL A 163 -2.85 -6.81 14.01
N HIS A 164 -4.08 -7.34 14.02
CA HIS A 164 -5.29 -6.51 13.96
C HIS A 164 -5.52 -5.82 15.32
N PRO A 165 -5.86 -4.52 15.36
CA PRO A 165 -6.03 -3.77 16.60
C PRO A 165 -6.99 -4.40 17.61
N ASN A 166 -8.15 -4.92 17.17
CA ASN A 166 -9.10 -5.58 18.08
C ASN A 166 -8.47 -6.79 18.81
N ALA A 167 -7.64 -7.57 18.13
CA ALA A 167 -7.01 -8.75 18.72
C ALA A 167 -6.02 -8.39 19.85
N LEU A 168 -5.52 -7.15 19.86
CA LEU A 168 -4.61 -6.62 20.86
C LEU A 168 -5.34 -5.80 21.93
N LEU A 169 -6.10 -4.78 21.52
CA LEU A 169 -6.74 -3.80 22.42
C LEU A 169 -7.89 -4.38 23.24
N GLU A 170 -8.56 -5.43 22.74
CA GLU A 170 -9.67 -6.08 23.47
C GLU A 170 -9.20 -7.23 24.37
N ASN A 171 -7.88 -7.51 24.38
CA ASN A 171 -7.29 -8.56 25.19
C ASN A 171 -6.17 -7.99 26.08
N PRO A 172 -6.49 -7.56 27.31
CA PRO A 172 -5.51 -6.96 28.23
C PRO A 172 -4.33 -7.87 28.55
N ILE A 173 -4.56 -9.19 28.66
CA ILE A 173 -3.51 -10.18 28.93
C ILE A 173 -2.51 -10.22 27.77
N ARG A 174 -3.02 -10.29 26.54
CA ARG A 174 -2.18 -10.25 25.34
C ARG A 174 -1.44 -8.93 25.22
N LEU A 175 -2.14 -7.80 25.38
CA LEU A 175 -1.52 -6.48 25.31
C LEU A 175 -0.38 -6.36 26.32
N GLN A 176 -0.59 -6.79 27.56
CA GLN A 176 0.46 -6.79 28.58
C GLN A 176 1.64 -7.68 28.17
N ALA A 177 1.39 -8.91 27.74
CA ALA A 177 2.43 -9.84 27.34
C ALA A 177 3.27 -9.31 26.16
N GLU A 178 2.62 -8.69 25.18
CA GLU A 178 3.26 -8.21 23.95
C GLU A 178 3.98 -6.86 24.15
N THR A 179 3.61 -6.08 25.18
CA THR A 179 4.23 -4.79 25.54
C THR A 179 5.25 -4.89 26.69
N THR A 180 5.46 -6.09 27.23
CA THR A 180 6.48 -6.34 28.25
C THR A 180 7.80 -6.66 27.56
N LEU A 181 8.89 -6.05 28.05
CA LEU A 181 10.25 -6.36 27.60
C LEU A 181 10.62 -7.78 28.03
N LYS A 182 11.21 -8.53 27.10
CA LYS A 182 11.83 -9.84 27.39
C LYS A 182 13.22 -9.62 27.99
N GLU A 183 13.76 -10.67 28.60
CA GLU A 183 15.11 -10.64 29.15
C GLU A 183 16.13 -10.21 28.08
N GLY A 184 16.94 -9.20 28.41
CA GLY A 184 17.94 -8.62 27.50
C GLY A 184 17.40 -7.59 26.50
N GLU A 185 16.07 -7.37 26.41
CA GLU A 185 15.52 -6.31 25.57
C GLU A 185 15.65 -4.94 26.24
N VAL A 186 15.91 -3.92 25.42
CA VAL A 186 15.92 -2.52 25.82
C VAL A 186 14.72 -1.82 25.20
N GLU A 187 14.07 -0.94 25.96
CA GLU A 187 12.97 -0.12 25.47
C GLU A 187 13.42 0.69 24.23
N PRO A 188 12.73 0.57 23.07
CA PRO A 188 13.16 1.20 21.84
C PRO A 188 12.70 2.67 21.78
N THR A 189 13.14 3.50 22.73
CA THR A 189 12.59 4.86 22.94
C THR A 189 12.68 5.75 21.71
N GLN A 190 13.81 5.77 21.01
CA GLN A 190 13.99 6.61 19.81
C GLN A 190 13.11 6.16 18.65
N LEU A 191 12.98 4.83 18.46
CA LEU A 191 12.10 4.24 17.45
C LEU A 191 10.63 4.48 17.80
N ALA A 192 10.26 4.37 19.08
CA ALA A 192 8.92 4.69 19.54
C ALA A 192 8.56 6.16 19.27
N LEU A 193 9.50 7.07 19.52
CA LEU A 193 9.32 8.49 19.23
C LEU A 193 9.14 8.73 17.72
N SER A 194 10.00 8.17 16.87
CA SER A 194 9.90 8.35 15.41
C SER A 194 8.61 7.78 14.85
N ILE A 195 8.22 6.56 15.27
CA ILE A 195 6.94 5.95 14.92
C ILE A 195 5.79 6.84 15.37
N SER A 196 5.82 7.39 16.59
CA SER A 196 4.72 8.24 17.08
C SER A 196 4.58 9.56 16.32
N GLN A 197 5.68 10.12 15.83
CA GLN A 197 5.68 11.38 15.08
C GLN A 197 5.24 11.20 13.62
N SER A 198 5.29 9.97 13.09
CA SER A 198 4.99 9.68 11.69
C SER A 198 4.18 8.39 11.51
N TYR A 199 3.27 8.11 12.44
CA TYR A 199 2.53 6.84 12.48
C TYR A 199 1.68 6.63 11.22
N GLU A 200 1.16 7.69 10.62
CA GLU A 200 0.35 7.63 9.39
C GLU A 200 1.15 7.02 8.22
N ARG A 201 2.48 7.20 8.25
CA ARG A 201 3.41 6.65 7.27
C ARG A 201 3.97 5.30 7.72
N LEU A 202 4.36 5.17 8.99
CA LEU A 202 5.21 4.07 9.48
C LEU A 202 4.42 2.86 10.01
N VAL A 203 3.19 3.04 10.48
CA VAL A 203 2.37 1.92 10.98
C VAL A 203 1.70 1.23 9.81
N ARG A 204 1.70 -0.11 9.82
CA ARG A 204 1.00 -0.92 8.81
C ARG A 204 -0.41 -0.41 8.51
N GLY A 205 -0.67 -0.05 7.24
CA GLY A 205 -1.90 0.62 6.78
C GLY A 205 -3.18 -0.11 7.20
N LYS A 206 -3.26 -1.43 6.99
CA LYS A 206 -4.41 -2.24 7.42
C LYS A 206 -4.66 -2.19 8.94
N SER A 207 -3.61 -2.09 9.76
CA SER A 207 -3.75 -1.96 11.22
C SER A 207 -4.18 -0.55 11.60
N LEU A 208 -3.62 0.49 10.97
CA LEU A 208 -4.03 1.88 11.19
C LEU A 208 -5.49 2.13 10.77
N MET A 209 -5.90 1.58 9.63
CA MET A 209 -7.29 1.60 9.16
C MET A 209 -8.21 0.86 10.13
N GLY A 210 -7.76 -0.29 10.66
CA GLY A 210 -8.48 -1.03 11.70
C GLY A 210 -8.72 -0.19 12.96
N LEU A 211 -7.73 0.58 13.43
CA LEU A 211 -7.89 1.50 14.56
C LEU A 211 -8.94 2.57 14.25
N LEU A 212 -8.88 3.16 13.07
CA LEU A 212 -9.82 4.20 12.65
C LEU A 212 -11.26 3.65 12.58
N LEU A 213 -11.43 2.45 12.00
CA LEU A 213 -12.73 1.79 11.83
C LEU A 213 -13.41 1.43 13.15
N ARG A 214 -12.66 1.18 14.24
CA ARG A 214 -13.26 0.98 15.58
C ARG A 214 -14.17 2.14 16.00
N HIS A 215 -13.86 3.36 15.53
CA HIS A 215 -14.67 4.54 15.76
C HIS A 215 -15.65 4.81 14.60
N LEU A 216 -15.16 4.79 13.35
CA LEU A 216 -15.98 5.12 12.17
C LEU A 216 -17.06 4.07 11.84
N SER A 217 -16.96 2.85 12.38
CA SER A 217 -17.93 1.78 12.21
C SER A 217 -18.75 1.53 13.48
N ALA A 218 -18.62 2.36 14.51
CA ALA A 218 -19.29 2.16 15.81
C ALA A 218 -20.83 2.09 15.64
N PRO A 219 -21.55 1.20 16.36
CA PRO A 219 -22.99 0.98 16.18
C PRO A 219 -23.86 2.24 16.38
N LYS A 220 -23.40 3.18 17.21
CA LYS A 220 -24.13 4.42 17.53
C LYS A 220 -23.88 5.54 16.52
N ARG A 221 -23.03 5.33 15.51
CA ARG A 221 -22.68 6.34 14.52
C ARG A 221 -23.75 6.36 13.41
N PRO A 222 -24.32 7.52 13.04
CA PRO A 222 -25.35 7.60 12.00
C PRO A 222 -24.85 7.16 10.62
N ALA A 223 -23.66 7.63 10.24
CA ALA A 223 -22.98 7.24 9.01
C ALA A 223 -21.79 6.34 9.36
N ARG A 224 -21.92 5.05 9.08
CA ARG A 224 -20.88 4.04 9.35
C ARG A 224 -20.03 3.83 8.12
N HIS A 225 -18.73 3.66 8.32
CA HIS A 225 -17.80 3.32 7.26
C HIS A 225 -17.36 1.87 7.35
N ASN A 226 -16.89 1.31 6.24
CA ASN A 226 -16.13 0.07 6.21
C ASN A 226 -14.79 0.36 5.49
N SER A 227 -13.85 -0.59 5.55
CA SER A 227 -12.51 -0.37 4.96
C SER A 227 -12.59 0.03 3.49
N ARG A 228 -13.45 -0.63 2.72
CA ARG A 228 -13.61 -0.36 1.28
C ARG A 228 -14.13 1.05 1.02
N SER A 229 -15.17 1.49 1.72
CA SER A 229 -15.73 2.82 1.51
C SER A 229 -14.78 3.95 1.95
N LEU A 230 -13.92 3.70 2.95
CA LEU A 230 -12.87 4.64 3.33
C LEU A 230 -11.78 4.75 2.27
N LEU A 231 -11.31 3.62 1.73
CA LEU A 231 -10.30 3.62 0.67
C LEU A 231 -10.84 4.25 -0.62
N GLU A 232 -12.11 3.97 -0.97
CA GLU A 232 -12.77 4.63 -2.10
C GLU A 232 -12.85 6.15 -1.90
N HIS A 233 -13.21 6.62 -0.70
CA HIS A 233 -13.21 8.05 -0.39
C HIS A 233 -11.80 8.66 -0.48
N ALA A 234 -10.80 8.00 0.12
CA ALA A 234 -9.42 8.45 0.09
C ALA A 234 -8.85 8.55 -1.33
N ALA A 235 -9.14 7.57 -2.18
CA ALA A 235 -8.66 7.53 -3.57
C ALA A 235 -9.14 8.71 -4.42
N THR A 236 -10.23 9.38 -4.03
CA THR A 236 -10.71 10.58 -4.73
C THR A 236 -9.95 11.86 -4.38
N ALA A 237 -9.19 11.88 -3.27
CA ALA A 237 -8.57 13.09 -2.77
C ALA A 237 -7.38 13.58 -3.63
N GLN A 238 -6.81 12.70 -4.48
CA GLN A 238 -5.66 13.00 -5.36
C GLN A 238 -4.58 13.83 -4.66
N GLY A 239 -4.21 13.43 -3.45
CA GLY A 239 -3.24 14.14 -2.63
C GLY A 239 -1.80 13.93 -3.09
N PRO A 240 -0.81 14.44 -2.32
CA PRO A 240 0.59 14.41 -2.72
C PRO A 240 1.15 13.02 -3.02
N MET A 241 0.68 11.97 -2.32
CA MET A 241 1.19 10.61 -2.55
C MET A 241 0.66 10.03 -3.86
N PHE A 242 -0.62 10.24 -4.16
CA PHE A 242 -1.22 9.94 -5.45
C PHE A 242 -0.51 10.69 -6.58
N THR A 243 -0.32 12.00 -6.42
CA THR A 243 0.37 12.84 -7.41
C THR A 243 1.78 12.35 -7.70
N ARG A 244 2.54 11.95 -6.67
CA ARG A 244 3.88 11.37 -6.84
C ARG A 244 3.87 10.14 -7.76
N ILE A 245 2.90 9.25 -7.61
CA ILE A 245 2.78 8.04 -8.45
C ILE A 245 2.43 8.45 -9.89
N VAL A 246 1.49 9.39 -10.06
CA VAL A 246 1.11 9.91 -11.38
C VAL A 246 2.29 10.59 -12.10
N GLU A 247 3.06 11.42 -11.40
CA GLU A 247 4.23 12.09 -11.96
C GLU A 247 5.32 11.09 -12.34
N TRP A 248 5.56 10.08 -11.50
CA TRP A 248 6.48 9.00 -11.82
C TRP A 248 6.04 8.24 -13.08
N LEU A 249 4.75 7.87 -13.19
CA LEU A 249 4.21 7.21 -14.38
C LEU A 249 4.37 8.07 -15.64
N ARG A 250 4.02 9.37 -15.58
CA ARG A 250 4.20 10.30 -16.71
C ARG A 250 5.65 10.41 -17.18
N GLY A 251 6.61 10.30 -16.26
CA GLY A 251 8.03 10.32 -16.60
C GLY A 251 8.52 9.06 -17.34
N HIS A 252 7.75 7.97 -17.31
CA HIS A 252 8.15 6.67 -17.88
C HIS A 252 7.26 6.21 -19.05
N LEU A 253 6.06 6.75 -19.18
CA LEU A 253 5.13 6.40 -20.25
C LEU A 253 5.37 7.23 -21.51
N PRO A 254 5.15 6.66 -22.70
CA PRO A 254 5.17 7.42 -23.94
C PRO A 254 4.07 8.50 -23.91
N PRO A 255 4.23 9.57 -24.70
CA PRO A 255 3.18 10.58 -24.82
C PRO A 255 1.90 9.96 -25.41
N PRO A 256 0.73 10.60 -25.20
CA PRO A 256 -0.56 10.08 -25.65
C PRO A 256 -0.57 9.74 -27.14
N ASN A 257 -1.20 8.60 -27.47
CA ASN A 257 -1.32 8.12 -28.84
C ASN A 257 -2.01 9.19 -29.72
N GLY A 258 -1.25 9.83 -30.62
CA GLY A 258 -1.77 10.87 -31.52
C GLY A 258 -1.05 12.23 -31.42
N THR A 259 -0.11 12.40 -30.49
CA THR A 259 0.85 13.50 -30.54
C THR A 259 1.93 13.20 -31.60
N ALA A 260 1.54 13.28 -32.88
CA ALA A 260 2.53 13.43 -33.94
C ALA A 260 3.31 14.70 -33.63
N VAL A 261 4.59 14.54 -33.29
CA VAL A 261 5.55 15.65 -33.33
C VAL A 261 5.53 16.14 -34.77
N THR A 262 4.84 17.25 -35.03
CA THR A 262 5.03 18.02 -36.25
C THR A 262 6.45 18.54 -36.17
N GLY A 263 7.38 17.78 -36.75
CA GLY A 263 8.74 18.24 -36.97
C GLY A 263 8.71 19.41 -37.94
N ASP A 264 9.20 20.55 -37.48
CA ASP A 264 9.72 21.62 -38.32
C ASP A 264 11.02 21.19 -39.01
#